data_AF-A0A7S1MLG1-F1
#
_entry.id   AF-A0A7S1MLG1-F1
#
_cell.length_a   1.000
_cell.length_b   1.000
_cell.length_c   1.000
_cell.angle_alpha   90.00
_cell.angle_beta   90.00
_cell.angle_gamma   90.00
#
_symmetry.space_group_name_H-M   'P 1'
#
loop_
_entity.id
_entity.type
_entity.pdbx_description
1 polymer ?
#
loop_
_entity_poly.entity_id
_entity_poly.type
_entity_poly.pdbx_seq_one_letter_code
_entity_poly.pdbx_strand_id
1 'polypeptide(L)'
;DASASLPLISVYRVEDAELPAEVAEDGSYTPGPLPPTIPIGKVMTNIVQNLDFKAWSENARALWYRDFRSPPSRAVISDTFWYCICWYFQSGKHPDVERRLFDRISASFVALFASVAPNRKDFFFRCYADAVAQAVLYALFLAYPKSRVVFTEKFRRDLVIRISYWTTGVWPEFVDTS
;
A
#
# COMPACT_ATOMS: atom_id res chain seq x y z
N ASP A 1 -6.39 -17.58 37.09
CA ASP A 1 -5.41 -16.72 36.40
C ASP A 1 -4.91 -17.42 35.15
N ALA A 2 -4.95 -16.87 33.94
CA ALA A 2 -4.97 -15.48 33.53
C ALA A 2 -6.02 -15.24 32.42
N SER A 3 -6.84 -14.22 32.63
CA SER A 3 -7.63 -13.55 31.61
C SER A 3 -6.66 -12.96 30.58
N ALA A 4 -6.51 -13.61 29.42
CA ALA A 4 -5.85 -13.00 28.28
C ALA A 4 -6.78 -11.91 27.74
N SER A 5 -6.64 -10.70 28.27
CA SER A 5 -7.28 -9.52 27.71
C SER A 5 -6.81 -9.39 26.25
N LEU A 6 -7.75 -9.46 25.31
CA LEU A 6 -7.50 -8.97 23.96
C LEU A 6 -6.95 -7.55 24.10
N PRO A 7 -5.84 -7.20 23.42
CA PRO A 7 -5.29 -5.86 23.52
C PRO A 7 -6.41 -4.87 23.20
N LEU A 8 -6.63 -3.91 24.09
CA LEU A 8 -7.54 -2.79 23.86
C LEU A 8 -7.29 -2.30 22.43
N ILE A 9 -8.33 -2.28 21.60
CA ILE A 9 -8.30 -1.54 20.34
C ILE A 9 -8.18 -0.08 20.78
N SER A 10 -6.95 0.34 21.03
CA SER A 10 -6.61 1.72 21.17
C SER A 10 -6.95 2.33 19.82
N VAL A 11 -8.05 3.08 19.79
CA VAL A 11 -8.57 3.64 18.56
C VAL A 11 -7.69 4.84 18.23
N TYR A 12 -6.65 4.61 17.44
CA TYR A 12 -5.62 5.58 17.09
C TYR A 12 -6.07 6.51 15.96
N ARG A 13 -5.60 7.75 16.03
CA ARG A 13 -5.59 8.69 14.91
C ARG A 13 -4.32 8.45 14.09
N VAL A 14 -4.41 8.56 12.77
CA VAL A 14 -3.26 8.39 11.86
C VAL A 14 -2.17 9.44 12.11
N GLU A 15 -2.55 10.62 12.58
CA GLU A 15 -1.64 11.72 12.91
C GLU A 15 -0.72 11.38 14.10
N ASP A 16 -1.19 10.50 14.98
CA ASP A 16 -0.51 10.02 16.19
C ASP A 16 0.21 8.69 15.95
N ALA A 17 0.31 8.23 14.70
CA ALA A 17 0.96 6.96 14.37
C ALA A 17 2.44 6.97 14.76
N GLU A 18 2.87 5.94 15.49
CA GLU A 18 4.28 5.70 15.79
C GLU A 18 4.90 4.86 14.66
N LEU A 19 6.06 5.29 14.17
CA LEU A 19 6.79 4.56 13.15
C LEU A 19 7.50 3.35 13.78
N PRO A 20 7.42 2.15 13.19
CA PRO A 20 8.16 1.00 13.69
C PRO A 20 9.67 1.20 13.46
N ALA A 21 10.50 0.49 14.23
CA ALA A 21 11.96 0.62 14.17
C ALA A 21 12.51 0.40 12.75
N GLU A 22 11.95 -0.55 12.00
CA GLU A 22 12.34 -0.85 10.63
C GLU A 22 12.09 0.29 9.64
N VAL A 23 11.26 1.27 10.02
CA VAL A 23 10.98 2.49 9.24
C VAL A 23 11.76 3.67 9.82
N ALA A 24 11.79 3.81 11.13
CA ALA A 24 12.42 4.94 11.80
C ALA A 24 13.95 4.90 11.73
N GLU A 25 14.57 3.73 11.95
CA GLU A 25 16.02 3.57 12.04
C GLU A 25 16.69 3.57 10.67
N ASP A 26 17.87 4.20 10.59
CA ASP A 26 18.66 4.25 9.37
C ASP A 26 19.32 2.90 9.04
N GLY A 27 19.49 2.59 7.75
CA GLY A 27 20.11 1.35 7.29
C GLY A 27 19.22 0.09 7.31
N SER A 28 17.97 0.18 7.74
CA SER A 28 17.01 -0.94 7.65
C SER A 28 16.58 -1.19 6.19
N TYR A 29 16.95 -2.36 5.65
CA TYR A 29 16.50 -2.85 4.35
C TYR A 29 15.20 -3.66 4.42
N THR A 30 14.70 -3.93 5.63
CA THR A 30 13.50 -4.74 5.83
C THR A 30 12.25 -3.88 5.69
N PRO A 31 11.27 -4.27 4.84
CA PRO A 31 9.99 -3.57 4.70
C PRO A 31 9.33 -3.29 6.06
N GLY A 32 8.77 -2.10 6.22
CA GLY A 32 8.15 -1.69 7.48
C GLY A 32 6.95 -2.57 7.75
N PRO A 33 6.86 -3.26 8.89
CA PRO A 33 5.71 -4.13 9.16
C PRO A 33 4.43 -3.28 9.20
N LEU A 34 3.35 -3.76 8.59
CA LEU A 34 2.05 -3.15 8.83
C LEU A 34 1.65 -3.33 10.31
N PRO A 35 0.79 -2.47 10.86
CA PRO A 35 0.29 -2.66 12.23
C PRO A 35 -0.25 -4.09 12.40
N PRO A 36 -0.03 -4.76 13.55
CA PRO A 36 -0.42 -6.16 13.76
C PRO A 36 -1.91 -6.45 13.55
N THR A 37 -2.75 -5.42 13.65
CA THR A 37 -4.19 -5.48 13.39
C THR A 37 -4.55 -5.60 11.91
N ILE A 38 -3.58 -5.43 11.00
CA ILE A 38 -3.78 -5.45 9.55
C ILE A 38 -3.29 -6.77 8.95
N PRO A 39 -4.21 -7.72 8.67
CA PRO A 39 -3.84 -8.95 7.98
C PRO A 39 -3.60 -8.68 6.48
N ILE A 40 -2.35 -8.37 6.10
CA ILE A 40 -1.99 -8.04 4.70
C ILE A 40 -2.47 -9.09 3.70
N GLY A 41 -2.42 -10.38 4.06
CA GLY A 41 -2.93 -11.45 3.22
C GLY A 41 -4.41 -11.27 2.85
N LYS A 42 -5.24 -10.93 3.85
CA LYS A 42 -6.67 -10.68 3.68
C LYS A 42 -6.94 -9.37 2.93
N VAL A 43 -6.16 -8.32 3.20
CA VAL A 43 -6.20 -7.07 2.43
C VAL A 43 -6.02 -7.38 0.94
N MET A 44 -4.96 -8.10 0.58
CA MET A 44 -4.67 -8.44 -0.82
C MET A 44 -5.73 -9.36 -1.44
N THR A 45 -6.31 -10.30 -0.67
CA THR A 45 -7.46 -11.10 -1.13
C THR A 45 -8.64 -10.21 -1.49
N ASN A 46 -8.98 -9.26 -0.63
CA ASN A 46 -10.11 -8.36 -0.84
C ASN A 46 -9.88 -7.47 -2.07
N ILE A 47 -8.64 -7.00 -2.30
CA ILE A 47 -8.33 -6.21 -3.51
C ILE A 47 -8.60 -7.03 -4.77
N VAL A 48 -8.13 -8.28 -4.85
CA VAL A 48 -8.38 -9.13 -6.03
C VAL A 48 -9.85 -9.47 -6.26
N GLN A 49 -10.66 -9.44 -5.20
CA GLN A 49 -12.11 -9.63 -5.32
C GLN A 49 -12.83 -8.38 -5.84
N ASN A 50 -12.28 -7.19 -5.58
CA ASN A 50 -12.87 -5.89 -5.94
C ASN A 50 -12.32 -5.28 -7.24
N LEU A 51 -11.11 -5.67 -7.67
CA LEU A 51 -10.58 -5.26 -8.97
C LEU A 51 -11.50 -5.73 -10.09
N ASP A 52 -11.74 -4.85 -11.07
CA ASP A 52 -12.57 -5.19 -12.23
C ASP A 52 -11.85 -6.17 -13.15
N PHE A 53 -12.04 -7.45 -12.86
CA PHE A 53 -11.60 -8.58 -13.65
C PHE A 53 -12.74 -9.16 -14.50
N LYS A 54 -13.84 -8.43 -14.77
CA LYS A 54 -15.03 -8.99 -15.45
C LYS A 54 -14.73 -9.68 -16.79
N ALA A 55 -13.62 -9.33 -17.44
CA ALA A 55 -13.16 -9.93 -18.69
C ALA A 55 -12.09 -11.02 -18.54
N TRP A 56 -11.67 -11.40 -17.32
CA TRP A 56 -10.55 -12.30 -17.07
C TRP A 56 -11.01 -13.70 -16.68
N SER A 57 -10.34 -14.73 -17.20
CA SER A 57 -10.54 -16.11 -16.74
C SER A 57 -10.08 -16.30 -15.29
N GLU A 58 -10.60 -17.31 -14.61
CA GLU A 58 -10.19 -17.67 -13.25
C GLU A 58 -8.68 -17.95 -13.16
N ASN A 59 -8.13 -18.64 -14.16
CA ASN A 59 -6.70 -18.90 -14.26
C ASN A 59 -5.88 -17.61 -14.38
N ALA A 60 -6.33 -16.65 -15.19
CA ALA A 60 -5.66 -15.35 -15.32
C ALA A 60 -5.67 -14.60 -13.99
N ARG A 61 -6.80 -14.58 -13.28
CA ARG A 61 -6.93 -13.96 -11.94
C ARG A 61 -6.01 -14.64 -10.91
N ALA A 62 -5.96 -15.96 -10.88
CA ALA A 62 -5.10 -16.72 -9.98
C ALA A 62 -3.61 -16.45 -10.25
N LEU A 63 -3.21 -16.40 -11.52
CA LEU A 63 -1.84 -16.08 -11.92
C LEU A 63 -1.44 -14.65 -11.55
N TRP A 64 -2.35 -13.69 -11.75
CA TRP A 64 -2.13 -12.30 -11.34
C TRP A 64 -2.00 -12.20 -9.82
N TYR A 65 -2.91 -12.83 -9.08
CA TYR A 65 -2.91 -12.81 -7.62
C TYR A 65 -1.67 -13.47 -7.01
N ARG A 66 -1.14 -14.52 -7.65
CA ARG A 66 0.13 -15.14 -7.26
C ARG A 66 1.26 -14.12 -7.29
N ASP A 67 1.41 -13.39 -8.40
CA ASP A 67 2.47 -12.39 -8.56
C ASP A 67 2.22 -11.18 -7.65
N PHE A 68 0.96 -10.77 -7.49
CA PHE A 68 0.60 -9.67 -6.59
C PHE A 68 0.93 -10.00 -5.14
N ARG A 69 0.81 -11.25 -4.69
CA ARG A 69 1.20 -11.69 -3.34
C ARG A 69 2.70 -11.89 -3.13
N SER A 70 3.52 -11.68 -4.15
CA SER A 70 4.97 -11.86 -4.04
C SER A 70 5.55 -10.96 -2.93
N PRO A 71 6.66 -11.39 -2.29
CA PRO A 71 7.36 -10.56 -1.30
C PRO A 71 7.66 -9.12 -1.75
N PRO A 72 8.18 -8.84 -2.97
CA PRO A 72 8.45 -7.46 -3.39
C PRO A 72 7.18 -6.61 -3.53
N SER A 73 6.06 -7.19 -3.98
CA SER A 73 4.77 -6.48 -4.02
C SER A 73 4.26 -6.13 -2.60
N ARG A 74 4.39 -7.04 -1.65
CA ARG A 74 4.07 -6.78 -0.23
C ARG A 74 4.95 -5.68 0.36
N ALA A 75 6.23 -5.66 0.00
CA ALA A 75 7.16 -4.61 0.43
C ALA A 75 6.74 -3.24 -0.10
N VAL A 76 6.38 -3.14 -1.39
CA VAL A 76 5.83 -1.91 -1.98
C VAL A 76 4.61 -1.43 -1.20
N ILE A 77 3.63 -2.31 -0.93
CA ILE A 77 2.41 -1.92 -0.18
C ILE A 77 2.75 -1.43 1.22
N SER A 78 3.64 -2.14 1.94
CA SER A 78 3.92 -1.85 3.35
C SER A 78 4.73 -0.57 3.50
N ASP A 79 5.76 -0.35 2.68
CA ASP A 79 6.53 0.89 2.70
C ASP A 79 5.73 2.08 2.17
N THR A 80 4.84 1.87 1.17
CA THR A 80 3.92 2.93 0.72
C THR A 80 2.94 3.32 1.82
N PHE A 81 2.46 2.38 2.63
CA PHE A 81 1.61 2.68 3.78
C PHE A 81 2.30 3.63 4.76
N TRP A 82 3.55 3.32 5.15
CA TRP A 82 4.31 4.19 6.06
C TRP A 82 4.69 5.51 5.42
N TYR A 83 5.03 5.50 4.12
CA TYR A 83 5.29 6.72 3.36
C TYR A 83 4.08 7.66 3.40
N CYS A 84 2.86 7.11 3.23
CA CYS A 84 1.64 7.92 3.29
C CYS A 84 1.44 8.56 4.66
N ILE A 85 1.77 7.85 5.75
CA ILE A 85 1.70 8.40 7.11
C ILE A 85 2.64 9.60 7.25
N CYS A 86 3.91 9.43 6.90
CA CYS A 86 4.89 10.51 6.95
C CYS A 86 4.47 11.70 6.07
N TRP A 87 4.21 11.44 4.79
CA TRP A 87 3.97 12.47 3.79
C TRP A 87 2.66 13.26 4.01
N TYR A 88 1.55 12.58 4.26
CA TYR A 88 0.22 13.21 4.30
C TYR A 88 -0.24 13.61 5.70
N PHE A 89 0.15 12.84 6.74
CA PHE A 89 -0.42 13.00 8.08
C PHE A 89 0.59 13.47 9.12
N GLN A 90 1.89 13.38 8.80
CA GLN A 90 3.00 13.80 9.64
C GLN A 90 3.99 14.68 8.87
N SER A 91 3.47 15.44 7.90
CA SER A 91 4.27 16.21 6.95
C SER A 91 5.31 17.08 7.67
N GLY A 92 6.56 16.98 7.20
CA GLY A 92 7.69 17.74 7.74
C GLY A 92 8.32 17.18 9.02
N LYS A 93 7.74 16.14 9.64
CA LYS A 93 8.33 15.50 10.84
C LYS A 93 9.48 14.55 10.52
N HIS A 94 9.43 13.88 9.37
CA HIS A 94 10.34 12.77 9.04
C HIS A 94 10.87 12.81 7.58
N PRO A 95 11.47 13.92 7.12
CA PRO A 95 11.87 14.07 5.70
C PRO A 95 12.90 13.02 5.24
N ASP A 96 13.83 12.60 6.10
CA ASP A 96 14.80 11.57 5.77
C ASP A 96 14.19 10.16 5.73
N VAL A 97 13.15 9.91 6.53
CA VAL A 97 12.39 8.66 6.48
C VAL A 97 11.60 8.58 5.18
N GLU A 98 10.95 9.68 4.75
CA GLU A 98 10.20 9.74 3.49
C GLU A 98 11.11 9.39 2.29
N ARG A 99 12.31 9.97 2.23
CA ARG A 99 13.30 9.66 1.19
C ARG A 99 13.68 8.18 1.19
N ARG A 100 14.04 7.63 2.36
CA ARG A 100 14.45 6.22 2.48
C ARG A 100 13.33 5.24 2.15
N LEU A 101 12.10 5.55 2.56
CA LEU A 101 10.92 4.76 2.20
C LEU A 101 10.71 4.78 0.68
N PHE A 102 10.87 5.93 0.03
CA PHE A 102 10.77 6.02 -1.43
C PHE A 102 11.85 5.21 -2.14
N ASP A 103 13.10 5.23 -1.66
CA ASP A 103 14.18 4.40 -2.20
C ASP A 103 13.87 2.89 -2.08
N ARG A 104 13.30 2.47 -0.93
CA ARG A 104 12.90 1.08 -0.70
C ARG A 104 11.69 0.65 -1.54
N ILE A 105 10.71 1.53 -1.71
CA ILE A 105 9.58 1.32 -2.63
C ILE A 105 10.12 1.11 -4.04
N SER A 106 11.06 1.95 -4.48
CA SER A 106 11.68 1.88 -5.80
C SER A 106 12.43 0.57 -6.00
N ALA A 107 13.29 0.18 -5.05
CA ALA A 107 14.02 -1.10 -5.08
C ALA A 107 13.08 -2.31 -5.12
N SER A 108 12.04 -2.31 -4.29
CA SER A 108 11.03 -3.37 -4.23
C SER A 108 10.22 -3.46 -5.52
N PHE A 109 9.86 -2.33 -6.11
CA PHE A 109 9.15 -2.28 -7.38
C PHE A 109 10.01 -2.82 -8.53
N VAL A 110 11.30 -2.46 -8.59
CA VAL A 110 12.23 -3.02 -9.59
C VAL A 110 12.38 -4.52 -9.42
N ALA A 111 12.50 -5.02 -8.18
CA ALA A 111 12.55 -6.45 -7.89
C ALA A 111 11.26 -7.17 -8.35
N LEU A 112 10.09 -6.57 -8.12
CA LEU A 112 8.82 -7.09 -8.63
C LEU A 112 8.81 -7.14 -10.16
N PHE A 113 9.19 -6.04 -10.82
CA PHE A 113 9.24 -5.95 -12.28
C PHE A 113 10.18 -6.96 -12.92
N ALA A 114 11.32 -7.25 -12.27
CA ALA A 114 12.26 -8.28 -12.70
C ALA A 114 11.70 -9.70 -12.49
N SER A 115 10.90 -9.92 -11.46
CA SER A 115 10.32 -11.24 -11.14
C SER A 115 9.16 -11.66 -12.06
N VAL A 116 8.48 -10.69 -12.69
CA VAL A 116 7.36 -10.97 -13.60
C VAL A 116 7.89 -11.30 -14.99
N ALA A 117 7.45 -12.42 -15.55
CA ALA A 117 7.86 -12.89 -16.88
C ALA A 117 7.61 -11.81 -17.96
N PRO A 118 8.53 -11.58 -18.91
CA PRO A 118 8.43 -10.50 -19.89
C PRO A 118 7.10 -10.43 -20.63
N ASN A 119 6.59 -11.57 -21.11
CA ASN A 119 5.31 -11.69 -21.83
C ASN A 119 4.07 -11.46 -20.95
N ARG A 120 4.24 -11.27 -19.65
CA ARG A 120 3.16 -11.05 -18.67
C ARG A 120 3.22 -9.67 -18.02
N LYS A 121 4.23 -8.85 -18.31
CA LYS A 121 4.40 -7.55 -17.66
C LYS A 121 3.20 -6.66 -17.88
N ASP A 122 2.77 -6.49 -19.12
CA ASP A 122 1.60 -5.66 -19.44
C ASP A 122 0.34 -6.17 -18.73
N PHE A 123 0.11 -7.48 -18.79
CA PHE A 123 -1.01 -8.13 -18.11
C PHE A 123 -1.00 -7.86 -16.60
N PHE A 124 0.15 -7.98 -15.95
CA PHE A 124 0.27 -7.80 -14.52
C PHE A 124 0.18 -6.32 -14.12
N PHE A 125 0.98 -5.46 -14.74
CA PHE A 125 1.13 -4.06 -14.35
C PHE A 125 -0.07 -3.19 -14.74
N ARG A 126 -0.93 -3.61 -15.68
CA ARG A 126 -2.15 -2.88 -16.05
C ARG A 126 -3.03 -2.51 -14.85
N CYS A 127 -3.13 -3.39 -13.86
CA CYS A 127 -3.98 -3.19 -12.66
C CYS A 127 -3.16 -2.96 -11.38
N TYR A 128 -1.82 -2.98 -11.47
CA TYR A 128 -0.97 -2.99 -10.29
C TYR A 128 -1.03 -1.67 -9.51
N ALA A 129 -1.00 -0.53 -10.22
CA ALA A 129 -1.06 0.79 -9.59
C ALA A 129 -2.34 0.97 -8.76
N ASP A 130 -3.49 0.66 -9.37
CA ASP A 130 -4.80 0.69 -8.71
C ASP A 130 -4.86 -0.27 -7.51
N ALA A 131 -4.37 -1.50 -7.68
CA ALA A 131 -4.33 -2.49 -6.61
C ALA A 131 -3.52 -2.04 -5.39
N VAL A 132 -2.35 -1.41 -5.59
CA VAL A 132 -1.52 -0.88 -4.50
C VAL A 132 -2.23 0.30 -3.83
N ALA A 133 -2.83 1.22 -4.59
CA ALA A 133 -3.58 2.34 -4.03
C ALA A 133 -4.75 1.89 -3.14
N GLN A 134 -5.53 0.93 -3.62
CA GLN A 134 -6.62 0.34 -2.84
C GLN A 134 -6.11 -0.42 -1.62
N ALA A 135 -5.02 -1.19 -1.75
CA ALA A 135 -4.44 -1.93 -0.62
C ALA A 135 -3.97 -0.98 0.50
N VAL A 136 -3.28 0.09 0.15
CA VAL A 136 -2.79 1.10 1.10
C VAL A 136 -3.95 1.86 1.74
N LEU A 137 -4.93 2.32 0.96
CA LEU A 137 -6.11 2.99 1.48
C LEU A 137 -6.91 2.09 2.42
N TYR A 138 -7.11 0.82 2.05
CA TYR A 138 -7.84 -0.14 2.87
C TYR A 138 -7.08 -0.45 4.17
N ALA A 139 -5.75 -0.60 4.11
CA ALA A 139 -4.91 -0.76 5.30
C ALA A 139 -5.01 0.45 6.24
N LEU A 140 -4.95 1.68 5.73
CA LEU A 140 -5.15 2.90 6.52
C LEU A 140 -6.55 2.96 7.16
N PHE A 141 -7.58 2.59 6.40
CA PHE A 141 -8.97 2.57 6.85
C PHE A 141 -9.24 1.56 7.98
N LEU A 142 -8.54 0.42 7.94
CA LEU A 142 -8.55 -0.59 8.98
C LEU A 142 -7.72 -0.17 10.20
N ALA A 143 -6.55 0.43 9.98
CA ALA A 143 -5.60 0.76 11.04
C ALA A 143 -6.06 1.95 11.88
N TYR A 144 -6.67 2.96 11.24
CA TYR A 144 -7.03 4.23 11.89
C TYR A 144 -8.51 4.59 11.71
N PRO A 145 -9.45 3.88 12.36
CA PRO A 145 -10.88 4.14 12.21
C PRO A 145 -11.32 5.57 12.55
N LYS A 146 -10.64 6.24 13.51
CA LYS A 146 -10.94 7.63 13.90
C LYS A 146 -10.51 8.67 12.85
N SER A 147 -9.56 8.33 11.99
CA SER A 147 -9.05 9.24 10.96
C SER A 147 -9.73 9.04 9.59
N ARG A 148 -10.79 8.24 9.51
CA ARG A 148 -11.53 8.04 8.26
C ARG A 148 -12.07 9.34 7.66
N VAL A 149 -12.41 10.30 8.51
CA VAL A 149 -12.88 11.63 8.10
C VAL A 149 -11.81 12.44 7.37
N VAL A 150 -10.51 12.17 7.62
CA VAL A 150 -9.41 12.84 6.91
C VAL A 150 -8.97 12.08 5.65
N PHE A 151 -9.47 10.86 5.40
CA PHE A 151 -9.29 10.13 4.13
C PHE A 151 -10.25 10.66 3.05
N THR A 152 -10.14 11.96 2.79
CA THR A 152 -10.95 12.74 1.85
C THR A 152 -10.81 12.26 0.41
N GLU A 153 -11.75 12.64 -0.45
CA GLU A 153 -11.66 12.38 -1.91
C GLU A 153 -10.37 12.94 -2.51
N LYS A 154 -9.92 14.12 -2.05
CA LYS A 154 -8.64 14.70 -2.45
C LYS A 154 -7.48 13.75 -2.13
N PHE A 155 -7.39 13.27 -0.89
CA PHE A 155 -6.36 12.31 -0.49
C PHE A 155 -6.41 11.02 -1.32
N ARG A 156 -7.59 10.47 -1.58
CA ARG A 156 -7.76 9.25 -2.38
C ARG A 156 -7.30 9.46 -3.83
N ARG A 157 -7.68 10.58 -4.46
CA ARG A 157 -7.23 10.95 -5.81
C ARG A 157 -5.71 11.13 -5.86
N ASP A 158 -5.14 11.86 -4.91
CA ASP A 158 -3.69 12.08 -4.81
C ASP A 158 -2.92 10.76 -4.64
N LEU A 159 -3.46 9.83 -3.84
CA LEU A 159 -2.88 8.50 -3.67
C LEU A 159 -2.83 7.72 -4.99
N VAL A 160 -3.94 7.69 -5.74
CA VAL A 160 -4.02 7.04 -7.05
C VAL A 160 -3.04 7.67 -8.04
N ILE A 161 -3.00 9.00 -8.12
CA ILE A 161 -2.09 9.72 -9.01
C ILE A 161 -0.64 9.38 -8.69
N ARG A 162 -0.24 9.43 -7.42
CA ARG A 162 1.16 9.16 -7.04
C ARG A 162 1.57 7.75 -7.36
N ILE A 163 0.75 6.76 -7.01
CA ILE A 163 1.10 5.36 -7.25
C ILE A 163 1.13 5.07 -8.76
N SER A 164 0.19 5.63 -9.54
CA SER A 164 0.24 5.58 -11.00
C SER A 164 1.54 6.18 -11.52
N TYR A 165 1.91 7.37 -11.06
CA TYR A 165 3.12 8.05 -11.49
C TYR A 165 4.38 7.24 -11.15
N TRP A 166 4.48 6.70 -9.93
CA TRP A 166 5.64 5.91 -9.48
C TRP A 166 5.81 4.59 -10.25
N THR A 167 4.70 3.96 -10.64
CA THR A 167 4.74 2.61 -11.23
C THR A 167 4.63 2.60 -12.75
N THR A 168 4.08 3.65 -13.36
CA THR A 168 3.83 3.72 -14.80
C THR A 168 4.40 4.97 -15.48
N GLY A 169 4.78 6.00 -14.70
CA GLY A 169 5.15 7.32 -15.23
C GLY A 169 3.96 8.18 -15.68
N VAL A 170 2.72 7.66 -15.60
CA VAL A 170 1.51 8.37 -16.03
C VAL A 170 0.94 9.18 -14.87
N TRP A 171 0.57 10.43 -15.16
CA TRP A 171 -0.19 11.32 -14.28
C TRP A 171 -1.67 11.35 -14.73
N PRO A 172 -2.58 10.59 -14.08
CA PRO A 172 -3.98 10.54 -14.49
C PRO A 172 -4.68 11.86 -14.20
N GLU A 173 -5.49 12.34 -15.15
CA GLU A 173 -6.42 13.45 -14.94
C GLU A 173 -7.80 12.89 -14.56
N PHE A 174 -8.37 13.40 -13.47
CA PHE A 174 -9.75 13.09 -13.09
C PHE A 174 -10.66 14.17 -13.68
N VAL A 175 -11.45 13.79 -14.68
CA VAL A 175 -12.51 14.65 -15.21
C VAL A 175 -13.75 14.44 -14.36
N ASP A 176 -14.13 15.46 -13.58
CA ASP A 176 -15.40 15.45 -12.88
C ASP A 176 -16.52 15.53 -13.93
N THR A 177 -17.18 14.40 -14.22
CA THR A 177 -18.38 14.38 -15.04
C THR A 177 -19.54 14.88 -14.18
N SER A 178 -19.75 16.20 -14.20
CA SER A 178 -20.91 16.88 -13.61
C SER A 178 -22.22 16.45 -14.23
#